data_AF-A0A2R6FZJ1-F1
#
_entry.id   AF-A0A2R6FZJ1-F1
#
_cell.length_a   1.000
_cell.length_b   1.000
_cell.length_c   1.000
_cell.angle_alpha   90.00
_cell.angle_beta   90.00
_cell.angle_gamma   90.00
#
_symmetry.space_group_name_H-M   'P 1'
#
loop_
_entity.id
_entity.type
_entity.pdbx_description
1 polymer ?
#
loop_
_entity_poly.entity_id
_entity_poly.type
_entity_poly.pdbx_seq_one_letter_code
_entity_poly.pdbx_strand_id
1 'polypeptide(L)'
;MYTGKTEMPCCLCGNGDTVARLDLPPRVVPLMDNAGPIAWRDIIGEVSIHFCASDWELVCDLVLDIGMGPLGRCNVARASFDIREDFEALLNDVREEPNQSPTERRLLAESDRVITEYDADEAIETRDLVEAKVIRWALADVENDEDESDGTARSPATD
;
A
#
# COMPACT_ATOMS: atom_id res chain seq x y z
N MET A 1 -5.76 30.14 12.08
CA MET A 1 -5.78 29.53 10.74
C MET A 1 -4.81 28.38 10.78
N TYR A 2 -5.30 27.16 10.96
CA TYR A 2 -4.46 25.96 11.00
C TYR A 2 -4.01 25.68 9.56
N THR A 3 -2.76 25.98 9.25
CA THR A 3 -2.11 25.53 8.01
C THR A 3 -1.78 24.05 8.19
N GLY A 4 -2.82 23.20 8.15
CA GLY A 4 -2.61 21.77 8.04
C GLY A 4 -1.80 21.56 6.78
N LYS A 5 -0.63 20.95 6.91
CA LYS A 5 0.19 20.60 5.75
C LYS A 5 -0.61 19.59 4.92
N THR A 6 -1.35 20.07 3.93
CA THR A 6 -2.00 19.28 2.88
C THR A 6 -0.95 18.83 1.86
N GLU A 7 0.27 18.58 2.30
CA GLU A 7 1.34 18.13 1.43
C GLU A 7 1.20 16.62 1.33
N MET A 8 1.05 16.12 0.10
CA MET A 8 1.08 14.71 -0.25
C MET A 8 2.45 14.43 -0.87
N PRO A 9 3.54 14.41 -0.06
CA PRO A 9 4.89 14.34 -0.58
C PRO A 9 5.17 12.97 -1.20
N CYS A 10 6.13 12.94 -2.11
CA CYS A 10 6.57 11.72 -2.75
C CYS A 10 7.07 10.71 -1.70
N CYS A 11 6.62 9.45 -1.77
CA CYS A 11 6.96 8.42 -0.79
C CYS A 11 8.47 8.17 -0.71
N LEU A 12 9.21 8.31 -1.83
CA LEU A 12 10.64 7.97 -1.93
C LEU A 12 11.53 9.15 -1.53
N CYS A 13 11.37 10.34 -2.14
CA CYS A 13 12.24 11.48 -1.88
C CYS A 13 11.65 12.57 -0.97
N GLY A 14 10.33 12.61 -0.76
CA GLY A 14 9.67 13.63 0.04
C GLY A 14 9.34 14.94 -0.71
N ASN A 15 9.50 15.00 -2.03
CA ASN A 15 9.13 16.16 -2.85
C ASN A 15 7.61 16.40 -2.81
N GLY A 16 7.17 17.65 -2.57
CA GLY A 16 5.75 18.03 -2.51
C GLY A 16 5.04 18.09 -3.86
N ASP A 17 5.77 18.17 -4.97
CA ASP A 17 5.20 18.22 -6.33
C ASP A 17 4.99 16.81 -6.88
N THR A 18 3.85 16.21 -6.54
CA THR A 18 3.50 14.84 -6.95
C THR A 18 2.59 14.83 -8.18
N VAL A 19 2.78 13.81 -9.03
CA VAL A 19 2.10 13.64 -10.32
C VAL A 19 1.35 12.32 -10.44
N ALA A 20 1.73 11.33 -9.63
CA ALA A 20 1.11 10.01 -9.59
C ALA A 20 0.77 9.62 -8.16
N ARG A 21 -0.28 8.82 -8.02
CA ARG A 21 -0.78 8.25 -6.77
C ARG A 21 -1.07 6.77 -7.00
N LEU A 22 -0.73 5.95 -6.02
CA LEU A 22 -1.16 4.56 -5.94
C LEU A 22 -1.98 4.36 -4.66
N ASP A 23 -3.08 3.62 -4.76
CA ASP A 23 -3.95 3.26 -3.65
C ASP A 23 -3.78 1.79 -3.29
N LEU A 24 -3.44 1.53 -2.02
CA LEU A 24 -2.98 0.22 -1.56
C LEU A 24 -3.85 -0.29 -0.40
N PRO A 25 -3.99 -1.62 -0.25
CA PRO A 25 -4.62 -2.20 0.93
C PRO A 25 -3.83 -1.89 2.20
N PRO A 26 -4.47 -1.56 3.34
CA PRO A 26 -3.75 -1.25 4.59
C PRO A 26 -2.76 -2.32 5.04
N ARG A 27 -3.05 -3.58 4.74
CA ARG A 27 -2.22 -4.73 5.10
C ARG A 27 -0.80 -4.68 4.54
N VAL A 28 -0.52 -3.88 3.50
CA VAL A 28 0.82 -3.76 2.92
C VAL A 28 1.71 -2.76 3.65
N VAL A 29 1.16 -1.97 4.58
CA VAL A 29 1.91 -0.96 5.36
C VAL A 29 3.16 -1.53 6.04
N PRO A 30 3.15 -2.73 6.65
CA PRO A 30 4.35 -3.31 7.27
C PRO A 30 5.53 -3.52 6.30
N LEU A 31 5.29 -3.61 4.99
CA LEU A 31 6.34 -3.74 3.98
C LEU A 31 7.07 -2.42 3.69
N MET A 32 6.57 -1.29 4.21
CA MET A 32 7.10 0.03 3.93
C MET A 32 8.30 0.40 4.82
N ASP A 33 9.15 1.30 4.33
CA ASP A 33 10.25 1.83 5.14
C ASP A 33 9.71 2.70 6.29
N ASN A 34 10.33 2.54 7.46
CA ASN A 34 9.89 3.15 8.73
C ASN A 34 8.46 2.81 9.17
N ALA A 35 7.87 1.71 8.68
CA ALA A 35 6.54 1.23 9.07
C ALA A 35 6.39 0.98 10.58
N GLY A 36 7.45 0.58 11.27
CA GLY A 36 7.47 0.42 12.72
C GLY A 36 6.25 -0.37 13.25
N PRO A 37 5.70 -0.03 14.43
CA PRO A 37 4.51 -0.68 14.98
C PRO A 37 3.21 -0.02 14.51
N ILE A 38 3.10 0.43 13.25
CA ILE A 38 1.85 1.03 12.77
C ILE A 38 0.72 0.00 12.85
N ALA A 39 -0.35 0.38 13.54
CA ALA A 39 -1.56 -0.41 13.70
C ALA A 39 -2.38 -0.41 12.40
N TRP A 40 -1.88 -1.08 11.36
CA TRP A 40 -2.51 -1.08 10.04
C TRP A 40 -3.96 -1.58 10.04
N ARG A 41 -4.34 -2.40 11.03
CA ARG A 41 -5.73 -2.86 11.23
C ARG A 41 -6.68 -1.72 11.58
N ASP A 42 -6.17 -0.66 12.20
CA ASP A 42 -6.95 0.54 12.55
C ASP A 42 -7.08 1.53 11.40
N ILE A 43 -6.45 1.29 10.25
CA ILE A 43 -6.58 2.17 9.09
C ILE A 43 -7.98 2.04 8.50
N ILE A 44 -8.61 3.17 8.22
CA ILE A 44 -9.91 3.25 7.56
C ILE A 44 -9.68 3.49 6.06
N GLY A 45 -10.16 2.57 5.23
CA GLY A 45 -10.09 2.71 3.78
C GLY A 45 -8.77 2.22 3.19
N GLU A 46 -8.23 3.01 2.25
CA GLU A 46 -7.02 2.68 1.49
C GLU A 46 -5.83 3.51 1.97
N VAL A 47 -4.63 3.02 1.69
CA VAL A 47 -3.38 3.73 1.95
C VAL A 47 -2.89 4.33 0.64
N SER A 48 -2.83 5.65 0.56
CA SER A 48 -2.41 6.35 -0.65
C SER A 48 -0.96 6.77 -0.56
N ILE A 49 -0.15 6.37 -1.54
CA ILE A 49 1.23 6.84 -1.72
C ILE A 49 1.36 7.67 -2.99
N HIS A 50 2.23 8.67 -2.96
CA HIS A 50 2.38 9.62 -4.06
C HIS A 50 3.81 9.63 -4.61
N PHE A 51 3.98 10.03 -5.87
CA PHE A 51 5.26 10.09 -6.54
C PHE A 51 5.44 11.41 -7.31
N CYS A 52 6.62 12.01 -7.22
CA CYS A 52 7.02 13.11 -8.10
C CYS A 52 7.38 12.55 -9.48
N ALA A 53 7.50 13.41 -10.50
CA ALA A 53 7.71 12.95 -11.88
C ALA A 53 8.95 12.04 -12.06
N SER A 54 10.08 12.39 -11.43
CA SER A 54 11.32 11.61 -11.55
C SER A 54 11.22 10.24 -10.88
N ASP A 55 10.65 10.20 -9.67
CA ASP A 55 10.48 8.95 -8.94
C ASP A 55 9.38 8.09 -9.55
N TRP A 56 8.38 8.69 -10.19
CA TRP A 56 7.36 7.96 -10.92
C TRP A 56 7.92 7.24 -12.14
N GLU A 57 8.77 7.90 -12.93
CA GLU A 57 9.49 7.26 -14.04
C GLU A 57 10.31 6.05 -13.55
N LEU A 58 11.06 6.23 -12.46
CA LEU A 58 11.81 5.16 -11.83
C LEU A 58 10.92 3.99 -11.37
N VAL A 59 9.75 4.28 -10.80
CA VAL A 59 8.80 3.25 -10.34
C VAL A 59 8.20 2.49 -11.53
N CYS A 60 7.88 3.18 -12.62
CA CYS A 60 7.44 2.53 -13.85
C CYS A 60 8.49 1.54 -14.35
N ASP A 61 9.76 1.95 -14.47
CA ASP A 61 10.85 1.07 -14.91
C ASP A 61 11.02 -0.12 -13.94
N LEU A 62 10.99 0.15 -12.63
CA LEU A 62 11.16 -0.87 -11.60
C LEU A 62 10.07 -1.94 -11.66
N VAL A 63 8.82 -1.53 -11.85
CA VAL A 63 7.64 -2.41 -11.83
C VAL A 63 7.43 -3.09 -13.18
N LEU A 64 7.56 -2.37 -14.28
CA LEU A 64 7.22 -2.89 -15.61
C LEU A 64 8.39 -3.65 -16.24
N ASP A 65 9.61 -3.14 -16.11
CA ASP A 65 10.77 -3.71 -16.80
C ASP A 65 11.56 -4.67 -15.90
N ILE A 66 11.71 -4.33 -14.62
CA ILE A 66 12.55 -5.10 -13.69
C ILE A 66 11.72 -6.13 -12.89
N GLY A 67 10.43 -5.87 -12.69
CA GLY A 67 9.53 -6.77 -11.96
C GLY A 67 9.70 -6.70 -10.44
N MET A 68 9.99 -5.53 -9.89
CA MET A 68 10.17 -5.31 -8.45
C MET A 68 9.21 -4.25 -7.89
N GLY A 69 8.79 -4.41 -6.63
CA GLY A 69 7.92 -3.45 -5.94
C GLY A 69 8.68 -2.27 -5.30
N PRO A 70 8.08 -1.07 -5.20
CA PRO A 70 8.72 0.11 -4.61
C PRO A 70 8.60 0.19 -3.07
N LEU A 71 7.74 -0.61 -2.46
CA LEU A 71 7.27 -0.41 -1.08
C LEU A 71 8.37 -0.39 -0.03
N GLY A 72 9.35 -1.30 -0.13
CA GLY A 72 10.48 -1.37 0.82
C GLY A 72 11.36 -0.13 0.88
N ARG A 73 11.17 0.85 -0.03
CA ARG A 73 11.83 2.16 -0.01
C ARG A 73 10.88 3.33 0.20
N CYS A 74 9.57 3.11 0.11
CA CYS A 74 8.59 4.15 0.41
C CYS A 74 8.54 4.39 1.92
N ASN A 75 8.75 5.64 2.33
CA ASN A 75 8.63 6.02 3.73
C ASN A 75 7.15 6.11 4.13
N VAL A 76 6.72 5.29 5.09
CA VAL A 76 5.32 5.25 5.56
C VAL A 76 4.80 6.59 6.07
N ALA A 77 5.67 7.44 6.64
CA ALA A 77 5.28 8.73 7.20
C ALA A 77 4.85 9.75 6.13
N ARG A 78 5.03 9.39 4.86
CA ARG A 78 4.61 10.17 3.68
C ARG A 78 3.37 9.59 3.00
N ALA A 79 2.89 8.42 3.46
CA ALA A 79 1.64 7.86 3.01
C ALA A 79 0.47 8.62 3.65
N SER A 80 -0.65 8.68 2.93
CA SER A 80 -1.88 9.29 3.39
C SER A 80 -2.88 8.18 3.72
N PHE A 81 -3.31 8.12 4.97
CA PHE A 81 -4.31 7.19 5.46
C PHE A 81 -4.94 7.74 6.76
N ASP A 82 -6.15 7.31 7.06
CA ASP A 82 -6.87 7.72 8.25
C ASP A 82 -6.83 6.60 9.30
N ILE A 83 -6.44 6.91 10.54
CA ILE A 83 -6.46 5.96 11.65
C ILE A 83 -7.79 6.08 12.39
N ARG A 84 -8.39 4.95 12.78
CA ARG A 84 -9.62 4.88 13.57
C ARG A 84 -9.56 5.75 14.82
N GLU A 85 -8.48 5.68 15.59
CA GLU A 85 -8.31 6.47 16.83
C GLU A 85 -8.46 7.98 16.58
N ASP A 86 -7.88 8.50 15.50
CA ASP A 86 -8.00 9.91 15.13
C ASP A 86 -9.46 10.29 14.79
N PHE A 87 -10.18 9.38 14.15
CA PHE A 87 -11.61 9.54 13.85
C PHE A 87 -12.48 9.49 15.11
N GLU A 88 -12.22 8.55 16.02
CA GLU A 88 -12.95 8.40 17.28
C GLU A 88 -12.73 9.62 18.19
N ALA A 89 -11.50 10.14 18.25
CA ALA A 89 -11.17 11.36 18.96
C ALA A 89 -11.90 12.59 18.39
N LEU A 90 -12.05 12.67 17.07
CA LEU A 90 -12.75 13.76 16.39
C LEU A 90 -14.28 13.69 16.59
N LEU A 91 -14.86 12.50 16.55
CA LEU A 91 -16.32 12.28 16.55
C LEU A 91 -16.90 11.91 17.92
N ASN A 92 -16.05 11.62 18.92
CA ASN A 92 -16.44 11.12 20.25
C ASN A 92 -17.39 9.91 20.15
N ASP A 93 -17.11 9.02 19.20
CA ASP A 93 -17.87 7.80 18.88
C ASP A 93 -16.89 6.65 18.71
N VAL A 94 -17.23 5.46 19.20
CA VAL A 94 -16.34 4.28 19.17
C VAL A 94 -16.78 3.35 18.05
N ARG A 95 -15.85 3.02 17.15
CA ARG A 95 -16.11 2.15 16.00
C ARG A 95 -15.48 0.79 16.21
N GLU A 96 -16.09 -0.23 15.62
CA GLU A 96 -15.48 -1.56 15.54
C GLU A 96 -14.22 -1.52 14.67
N GLU A 97 -13.31 -2.47 14.90
CA GLU A 97 -12.11 -2.63 14.08
C GLU A 97 -12.51 -2.79 12.59
N PRO A 98 -11.89 -2.03 11.66
CA PRO A 98 -12.20 -2.15 10.24
C PRO A 98 -11.95 -3.56 9.69
N ASN A 99 -12.98 -4.17 9.10
CA ASN A 99 -12.81 -5.39 8.32
C ASN A 99 -12.22 -5.07 6.94
N GLN A 100 -10.92 -5.38 6.75
CA GLN A 100 -10.19 -5.09 5.51
C GLN A 100 -10.46 -6.08 4.37
N SER A 101 -10.96 -7.29 4.69
CA SER A 101 -11.08 -8.37 3.70
C SER A 101 -11.97 -8.07 2.49
N PRO A 102 -13.07 -7.28 2.58
CA PRO A 102 -13.82 -6.86 1.39
C PRO A 102 -13.02 -5.93 0.48
N THR A 103 -12.30 -4.95 1.05
CA THR A 103 -11.48 -3.99 0.29
C THR A 103 -10.32 -4.68 -0.39
N GLU A 104 -9.60 -5.54 0.33
CA GLU A 104 -8.50 -6.32 -0.23
C GLU A 104 -8.94 -7.18 -1.41
N ARG A 105 -10.05 -7.93 -1.26
CA ARG A 105 -10.58 -8.75 -2.35
C ARG A 105 -10.99 -7.93 -3.57
N ARG A 106 -11.56 -6.73 -3.35
CA ARG A 106 -11.91 -5.82 -4.45
C ARG A 106 -10.66 -5.34 -5.17
N LEU A 107 -9.67 -4.85 -4.43
CA LEU A 107 -8.42 -4.33 -5.00
C LEU A 107 -7.64 -5.42 -5.73
N LEU A 108 -7.57 -6.64 -5.19
CA LEU A 108 -6.92 -7.76 -5.84
C LEU A 108 -7.65 -8.20 -7.12
N ALA A 109 -8.98 -8.33 -7.08
CA ALA A 109 -9.76 -8.69 -8.27
C ALA A 109 -9.67 -7.63 -9.37
N GLU A 110 -9.67 -6.35 -9.00
CA GLU A 110 -9.44 -5.24 -9.92
C GLU A 110 -8.04 -5.30 -10.53
N SER A 111 -7.03 -5.56 -9.70
CA SER A 111 -5.64 -5.69 -10.13
C SER A 111 -5.46 -6.82 -11.15
N ASP A 112 -6.06 -7.98 -10.87
CA ASP A 112 -6.01 -9.13 -11.78
C ASP A 112 -6.70 -8.84 -13.12
N ARG A 113 -7.81 -8.08 -13.10
CA ARG A 113 -8.47 -7.61 -14.32
C ARG A 113 -7.55 -6.69 -15.11
N VAL A 114 -7.02 -5.65 -14.48
CA VAL A 114 -6.14 -4.65 -15.10
C VAL A 114 -4.91 -5.31 -15.73
N ILE A 115 -4.24 -6.22 -15.01
CA ILE A 115 -3.07 -6.94 -15.53
C ILE A 115 -3.42 -7.78 -16.77
N THR A 116 -4.60 -8.39 -16.79
CA THR A 116 -5.03 -9.26 -17.89
C THR A 116 -5.48 -8.46 -19.12
N GLU A 117 -6.12 -7.31 -18.91
CA GLU A 117 -6.78 -6.54 -19.96
C GLU A 117 -5.92 -5.39 -20.51
N TYR A 118 -4.80 -5.05 -19.86
CA TYR A 118 -3.95 -3.90 -20.23
C TYR A 118 -3.60 -3.82 -21.72
N ASP A 119 -3.17 -4.93 -22.34
CA ASP A 119 -2.79 -4.94 -23.76
C ASP A 119 -3.99 -4.81 -24.72
N ALA A 120 -5.21 -5.02 -24.23
CA ALA A 120 -6.43 -5.06 -25.03
C ALA A 120 -7.34 -3.83 -24.82
N ASP A 121 -7.22 -3.14 -23.70
CA ASP A 121 -8.05 -1.98 -23.34
C ASP A 121 -7.21 -0.70 -23.27
N GLU A 122 -7.34 0.16 -24.29
CA GLU A 122 -6.67 1.45 -24.38
C GLU A 122 -7.09 2.45 -23.28
N ALA A 123 -8.17 2.17 -22.54
CA ALA A 123 -8.60 3.01 -21.41
C ALA A 123 -7.78 2.75 -20.13
N ILE A 124 -7.06 1.62 -20.05
CA ILE A 124 -6.22 1.29 -18.90
C ILE A 124 -4.89 2.04 -19.03
N GLU A 125 -4.61 2.92 -18.07
CA GLU A 125 -3.37 3.69 -18.09
C GLU A 125 -2.20 2.87 -17.55
N THR A 126 -0.97 3.26 -17.92
CA THR A 126 0.25 2.68 -17.33
C THR A 126 0.26 2.77 -15.81
N ARG A 127 -0.32 3.84 -15.24
CA ARG A 127 -0.44 3.98 -13.78
C ARG A 127 -1.30 2.88 -13.16
N ASP A 128 -2.40 2.50 -13.81
CA ASP A 128 -3.29 1.45 -13.32
C ASP A 128 -2.60 0.09 -13.36
N LEU A 129 -1.83 -0.19 -14.43
CA LEU A 129 -1.03 -1.42 -14.51
C LEU A 129 0.05 -1.48 -13.40
N VAL A 130 0.73 -0.37 -13.15
CA VAL A 130 1.74 -0.28 -12.08
C VAL A 130 1.07 -0.51 -10.72
N GLU A 131 -0.05 0.16 -10.44
CA GLU A 131 -0.83 -0.05 -9.20
C GLU A 131 -1.20 -1.52 -9.02
N ALA A 132 -1.80 -2.12 -10.05
CA ALA A 132 -2.24 -3.51 -10.03
C ALA A 132 -1.11 -4.50 -9.73
N LYS A 133 0.06 -4.32 -10.36
CA LYS A 133 1.24 -5.14 -10.09
C LYS A 133 1.74 -4.97 -8.67
N VAL A 134 1.82 -3.74 -8.18
CA VAL A 134 2.28 -3.44 -6.82
C VAL A 134 1.35 -4.04 -5.77
N ILE A 135 0.02 -3.89 -5.92
CA ILE A 135 -0.96 -4.50 -5.01
C ILE A 135 -0.80 -6.01 -4.98
N ARG A 136 -0.74 -6.65 -6.15
CA ARG A 136 -0.67 -8.11 -6.26
C ARG A 136 0.60 -8.68 -5.62
N TRP A 137 1.76 -8.05 -5.86
CA TRP A 137 3.01 -8.49 -5.26
C TRP A 137 3.07 -8.23 -3.76
N ALA A 138 2.64 -7.04 -3.33
CA ALA A 138 2.66 -6.68 -1.92
C ALA A 138 1.78 -7.60 -1.06
N LEU A 139 0.60 -7.99 -1.57
CA LEU A 139 -0.24 -8.96 -0.85
C LEU A 139 0.42 -10.34 -0.78
N ALA A 140 1.02 -10.81 -1.88
CA ALA A 140 1.75 -12.08 -1.89
C ALA A 140 2.95 -12.07 -0.92
N ASP A 141 3.69 -10.97 -0.85
CA ASP A 141 4.82 -10.81 0.07
C ASP A 141 4.35 -10.89 1.53
N VAL A 142 3.24 -10.23 1.89
CA VAL A 142 2.67 -10.33 3.25
C VAL A 142 2.21 -11.76 3.57
N GLU A 143 1.54 -12.43 2.63
CA GLU A 143 1.10 -13.82 2.81
C GLU A 143 2.30 -14.75 3.07
N ASN A 144 3.40 -14.56 2.33
CA ASN A 144 4.63 -15.34 2.52
C ASN A 144 5.27 -15.07 3.90
N ASP A 145 5.35 -13.82 4.34
CA ASP A 145 5.89 -13.45 5.66
C ASP A 145 5.07 -14.09 6.80
N GLU A 146 3.74 -14.15 6.67
CA GLU A 146 2.86 -14.79 7.65
C GLU A 146 3.09 -16.31 7.71
N ASP A 147 3.19 -16.97 6.56
CA ASP A 147 3.46 -18.41 6.47
C ASP A 147 4.82 -18.79 7.11
N GLU A 148 5.85 -17.97 6.92
CA GLU A 148 7.17 -18.16 7.55
C GLU A 148 7.12 -17.99 9.07
N SER A 149 6.31 -17.03 9.55
CA SER A 149 6.12 -16.79 10.98
C SER A 149 5.36 -17.92 11.69
N ASP A 150 4.41 -18.59 11.02
CA ASP A 150 3.67 -19.75 11.55
C ASP A 150 4.52 -21.05 11.50
N GLY A 151 5.40 -21.18 10.49
CA GLY A 151 6.31 -22.32 10.33
C GLY A 151 7.33 -22.49 11.46
N THR A 152 7.74 -21.39 12.11
CA THR A 152 8.69 -21.42 13.24
C THR A 152 8.08 -22.00 14.53
N ALA A 153 6.74 -21.97 14.68
CA ALA A 153 6.06 -22.51 15.85
C ALA A 153 5.96 -24.06 15.87
N ARG A 154 6.44 -24.74 14.82
CA ARG A 154 6.29 -26.19 14.61
C ARG A 154 7.60 -26.97 14.55
N SER A 155 8.56 -26.70 15.44
CA SER A 155 9.60 -27.69 15.76
C SER A 155 9.22 -28.46 17.03
N PRO A 156 8.67 -29.69 16.94
CA PRO A 156 8.68 -30.58 18.08
C PRO A 156 10.13 -31.03 18.31
N ALA A 157 10.68 -30.69 19.48
CA ALA A 157 11.93 -31.27 19.94
C ALA A 157 11.77 -32.81 19.93
N THR A 158 12.58 -33.48 19.13
CA THR A 158 12.70 -34.94 19.19
C THR A 158 13.61 -35.30 20.37
N ASP A 159 13.06 -36.08 21.31
CA ASP A 159 13.74 -36.75 22.43
C ASP A 159 14.94 -37.60 21.99
#